data_AF-B7KDE8-F1
#
_entry.id   AF-B7KDE8-F1
#
_cell.length_a   1.000
_cell.length_b   1.000
_cell.length_c   1.000
_cell.angle_alpha   90.00
_cell.angle_beta   90.00
_cell.angle_gamma   90.00
#
_symmetry.space_group_name_H-M   'P 1'
#
loop_
_entity.id
_entity.type
_entity.pdbx_description
1 polymer ?
#
loop_
_entity_poly.entity_id
_entity_poly.type
_entity_poly.pdbx_seq_one_letter_code
_entity_poly.pdbx_strand_id
1 'polypeptide(L)' 'MPAQNHLSSEQKEKLLKTLKESENPYIRERILILLLMNDGKTYQEISKFLEIAYSTVAYWAVHGEPDNLEN' A
#
# COMPACT_ATOMS: atom_id res chain seq x y z
N MET A 1 8.07 13.81 -10.70
CA MET A 1 6.87 13.07 -11.17
C MET A 1 5.87 13.09 -10.02
N PRO A 2 4.69 13.71 -10.16
CA PRO A 2 3.64 13.58 -9.15
C PRO A 2 3.00 12.19 -9.24
N ALA A 3 2.67 11.60 -8.10
CA ALA A 3 2.26 10.20 -7.97
C ALA A 3 0.85 9.96 -8.54
N GLN A 4 0.71 8.88 -9.30
CA GLN A 4 -0.55 8.33 -9.85
C GLN A 4 -1.42 7.62 -8.80
N ASN A 5 -1.29 7.96 -7.51
CA ASN A 5 -1.81 7.14 -6.40
C ASN A 5 -2.84 7.88 -5.52
N HIS A 6 -3.86 8.45 -6.15
CA HIS A 6 -5.02 8.94 -5.40
C HIS A 6 -6.04 7.82 -5.27
N LEU A 7 -6.05 7.17 -4.09
CA LEU A 7 -7.13 6.29 -3.69
C LEU A 7 -8.41 7.11 -3.59
N SER A 8 -9.52 6.56 -4.07
CA SER A 8 -10.83 7.12 -3.76
C SER A 8 -11.13 6.98 -2.25
N SER A 9 -12.08 7.76 -1.74
CA SER A 9 -12.54 7.62 -0.36
C SER A 9 -13.02 6.20 -0.05
N GLU A 10 -13.70 5.56 -1.01
CA GLU A 10 -14.19 4.19 -0.90
C GLU A 10 -13.05 3.16 -0.86
N GLN A 11 -12.05 3.30 -1.75
CA GLN A 11 -10.88 2.44 -1.75
C GLN A 11 -10.10 2.56 -0.44
N LYS A 12 -9.92 3.79 0.06
CA LYS A 12 -9.27 4.05 1.34
C LYS A 12 -10.03 3.40 2.50
N GLU A 13 -11.35 3.52 2.53
CA GLU A 13 -12.19 2.90 3.57
C GLU A 13 -12.08 1.37 3.53
N LYS A 14 -12.20 0.76 2.36
CA LYS A 14 -12.07 -0.68 2.15
C LYS A 14 -10.72 -1.19 2.62
N LEU A 15 -9.63 -0.54 2.20
CA LEU A 15 -8.26 -0.87 2.62
C LEU A 15 -8.11 -0.78 4.15
N LEU A 16 -8.58 0.31 4.77
CA LEU A 16 -8.50 0.47 6.22
C LEU A 16 -9.32 -0.57 6.98
N LYS A 17 -10.47 -0.99 6.45
CA LYS A 17 -11.27 -2.07 7.02
C LYS A 17 -10.51 -3.40 6.92
N THR A 18 -10.03 -3.76 5.73
CA THR A 18 -9.27 -5.00 5.51
C THR A 18 -7.99 -5.03 6.34
N LEU A 19 -7.30 -3.90 6.55
CA LEU A 19 -6.10 -3.82 7.38
C LEU A 19 -6.38 -4.22 8.84
N LYS A 20 -7.57 -3.89 9.36
CA LYS A 20 -7.99 -4.19 10.73
C LYS A 20 -8.47 -5.64 10.89
N GLU A 21 -9.06 -6.21 9.84
CA GLU A 21 -9.73 -7.52 9.88
C GLU A 21 -8.84 -8.67 9.37
N SER A 22 -7.89 -8.40 8.48
CA SER A 22 -7.07 -9.44 7.85
C SER A 22 -6.05 -10.02 8.82
N GLU A 23 -5.99 -11.35 8.93
CA GLU A 23 -4.93 -12.06 9.66
C GLU A 23 -3.69 -12.32 8.80
N ASN A 24 -3.78 -12.12 7.48
CA ASN A 24 -2.68 -12.40 6.57
C ASN A 24 -1.66 -11.24 6.59
N PRO A 25 -0.43 -11.45 7.11
CA PRO A 25 0.57 -10.38 7.21
C PRO A 25 0.96 -9.80 5.85
N TYR A 26 0.95 -10.60 4.78
CA TYR A 26 1.26 -10.13 3.42
C TYR A 26 0.19 -9.17 2.91
N ILE A 27 -1.09 -9.45 3.16
CA ILE A 27 -2.19 -8.55 2.78
C ILE A 27 -2.10 -7.24 3.56
N ARG A 28 -1.80 -7.31 4.85
CA ARG A 28 -1.63 -6.11 5.69
C ARG A 28 -0.45 -5.25 5.22
N GLU A 29 0.67 -5.85 4.88
CA GLU A 29 1.84 -5.16 4.34
C GLU A 29 1.51 -4.44 3.02
N ARG A 30 0.85 -5.14 2.08
CA ARG A 30 0.40 -4.56 0.81
C ARG A 30 -0.49 -3.35 1.02
N ILE A 31 -1.47 -3.46 1.93
CA ILE A 31 -2.38 -2.35 2.27
C ILE A 31 -1.59 -1.15 2.84
N LEU A 32 -0.64 -1.40 3.74
CA LEU A 32 0.17 -0.34 4.34
C LEU A 32 1.00 0.41 3.28
N ILE A 33 1.58 -0.31 2.31
CA ILE A 33 2.30 0.31 1.19
C ILE A 33 1.36 1.26 0.44
N LEU A 34 0.18 0.79 0.03
CA LEU A 34 -0.77 1.60 -0.75
C LEU A 34 -1.27 2.83 0.03
N LEU A 35 -1.58 2.67 1.31
CA LEU A 35 -2.05 3.77 2.16
C LEU A 35 -0.96 4.82 2.40
N LEU A 36 0.29 4.40 2.65
CA LEU A 36 1.41 5.32 2.87
C LEU A 36 1.82 6.05 1.59
N MET A 37 1.76 5.38 0.44
CA MET A 37 1.95 6.03 -0.85
C MET A 37 0.88 7.09 -1.11
N ASN A 38 -0.39 6.77 -0.81
CA ASN A 38 -1.49 7.71 -0.90
C ASN A 38 -1.35 8.90 0.09
N ASP A 39 -0.71 8.68 1.24
CA ASP A 39 -0.35 9.75 2.20
C ASP A 39 0.86 10.60 1.73
N GLY A 40 1.46 10.27 0.58
CA GLY A 40 2.56 11.01 -0.02
C GLY A 40 3.95 10.57 0.45
N LYS A 41 4.07 9.43 1.14
CA LYS A 41 5.39 8.87 1.49
C LYS A 41 6.12 8.38 0.24
N THR A 42 7.41 8.66 0.18
CA THR A 42 8.31 8.14 -0.85
C THR A 42 8.57 6.64 -0.64
N TYR A 43 8.98 5.95 -1.70
CA TYR A 43 9.28 4.52 -1.61
C TYR A 43 10.37 4.20 -0.57
N GLN A 44 11.35 5.10 -0.42
CA GLN A 44 12.40 4.96 0.57
C GLN A 44 11.89 5.14 2.01
N GLU A 45 10.98 6.09 2.26
CA GLU A 45 10.36 6.26 3.58
C GLU A 45 9.51 5.04 3.95
N ILE A 46 8.74 4.50 3.00
CA ILE A 46 7.91 3.31 3.23
C ILE A 46 8.79 2.08 3.52
N SER A 47 9.81 1.86 2.69
CA SER A 47 10.76 0.75 2.88
C SER A 47 11.42 0.80 4.26
N LYS A 48 11.84 1.99 4.72
CA LYS A 48 12.40 2.17 6.05
C LYS A 48 11.36 1.97 7.16
N PHE A 49 10.14 2.47 6.97
CA PHE A 49 9.08 2.40 7.98
C PHE A 49 8.58 0.96 8.22
N LEU A 50 8.43 0.18 7.14
CA LEU A 50 7.95 -1.20 7.20
C LEU A 50 9.09 -2.23 7.33
N GLU A 51 10.35 -1.80 7.29
CA GLU A 51 11.54 -2.68 7.28
C GLU A 51 11.54 -3.72 6.13
N ILE A 52 11.03 -3.33 4.97
CA ILE A 52 10.97 -4.17 3.76
C ILE A 52 11.86 -3.63 2.64
N ALA A 53 12.16 -4.48 1.67
CA ALA A 53 12.99 -4.09 0.53
C ALA A 53 12.34 -2.98 -0.29
N TYR A 54 13.16 -2.01 -0.73
CA TYR A 54 12.73 -0.95 -1.65
C TYR A 54 12.08 -1.51 -2.93
N SER A 55 12.61 -2.63 -3.45
CA SER A 55 12.06 -3.32 -4.61
C SER A 55 10.64 -3.84 -4.38
N THR A 56 10.32 -4.31 -3.17
CA THR A 56 8.96 -4.72 -2.79
C THR A 56 8.02 -3.53 -2.86
N VAL A 57 8.41 -2.38 -2.29
CA VAL A 57 7.61 -1.15 -2.35
C VAL A 57 7.41 -0.71 -3.80
N ALA A 58 8.48 -0.69 -4.59
CA ALA A 58 8.43 -0.28 -6.00
C ALA A 58 7.54 -1.21 -6.85
N TYR A 59 7.57 -2.52 -6.59
CA TYR A 59 6.70 -3.47 -7.25
C TYR A 59 5.22 -3.16 -6.97
N TRP A 60 4.84 -3.02 -5.70
CA TRP A 60 3.46 -2.67 -5.30
C TRP A 60 3.04 -1.28 -5.76
N ALA A 61 3.99 -0.36 -5.91
CA ALA A 61 3.70 0.96 -6.44
C ALA A 61 3.27 0.96 -7.92
N VAL A 62 3.70 -0.05 -8.68
CA VAL A 62 3.43 -0.17 -10.12
C VAL A 62 2.30 -1.17 -10.38
N HIS A 63 2.24 -2.25 -9.59
CA HIS A 63 1.36 -3.39 -9.83
C HIS A 63 0.26 -3.55 -8.77
N GLY A 64 0.30 -2.78 -7.68
CA GLY A 64 -0.67 -2.89 -6.60
C GLY A 64 -2.02 -2.31 -6.99
N GLU A 65 -3.03 -3.16 -7.02
CA GLU A 65 -4.42 -2.76 -7.24
C GLU A 65 -5.15 -2.64 -5.89
N PRO A 66 -5.67 -1.47 -5.51
CA PRO A 66 -6.39 -1.27 -4.25
C PRO A 66 -7.61 -2.19 -4.09
N ASP A 67 -8.19 -2.63 -5.20
CA ASP A 67 -9.37 -3.48 -5.24
C ASP A 67 -9.06 -4.97 -5.36
N ASN A 68 -7.80 -5.32 -5.63
CA ASN A 68 -7.33 -6.70 -5.76
C ASN A 68 -5.99 -6.89 -5.03
N LEU A 69 -6.09 -7.23 -3.75
CA LEU A 69 -4.95 -7.38 -2.84
C LEU A 69 -4.27 -8.75 -2.91
N GLU A 70 -4.81 -9.71 -3.66
CA GLU A 70 -4.33 -11.11 -3.69
C GLU A 70 -3.39 -11.44 -4.86
N ASN A 71 -3.29 -10.55 -5.85
CA ASN A 71 -2.39 -10.73 -6.99
C ASN A 71 -0.91 -10.92 -6.62
#